data_AF-A0A413IHH0-F1
#
_entry.id   AF-A0A413IHH0-F1
#
_cell.length_a   1.000
_cell.length_b   1.000
_cell.length_c   1.000
_cell.angle_alpha   90.00
_cell.angle_beta   90.00
_cell.angle_gamma   90.00
#
_symmetry.space_group_name_H-M   'P 1'
#
loop_
_entity.id
_entity.type
_entity.pdbx_description
1 polymer ?
#
loop_
_entity_poly.entity_id
_entity_poly.type
_entity_poly.pdbx_seq_one_letter_code
_entity_poly.pdbx_strand_id
1 'polypeptide(L)'
;MESKEFKNVFEKVAKANNFEKAFGGWFKESTECIVVLCLQKSNFGDYYELNIKIFIQGMFGNKYTRSKDLVKKNVGDVFTRQPSDYSNVLDFDISMDDGKRIEKLESLFREFIVPFTDLALSRLGLRELAKEGKIFLLPAVKEGLTILS
;
A
#
# COMPACT_ATOMS: atom_id res chain seq x y z
N MET A 1 20.81 -9.43 2.39
CA MET A 1 20.33 -8.04 2.46
C MET A 1 19.78 -7.79 3.82
N GLU A 2 20.36 -6.83 4.53
CA GLU A 2 19.90 -6.43 5.86
C GLU A 2 18.65 -5.55 5.79
N SER A 3 17.86 -5.54 6.87
CA SER A 3 16.60 -4.80 6.91
C SER A 3 16.74 -3.29 6.57
N LYS A 4 17.85 -2.65 6.94
CA LYS A 4 18.11 -1.22 6.65
C LYS A 4 18.37 -0.99 5.17
N GLU A 5 19.10 -1.90 4.54
CA GLU A 5 19.40 -1.87 3.12
C GLU A 5 18.14 -2.08 2.30
N PHE A 6 17.30 -3.05 2.68
CA PHE A 6 16.01 -3.30 2.02
C PHE A 6 15.12 -2.06 1.99
N LYS A 7 15.03 -1.31 3.09
CA LYS A 7 14.25 -0.06 3.13
C LYS A 7 14.74 0.98 2.12
N ASN A 8 16.05 1.06 1.90
CA ASN A 8 16.61 1.98 0.90
C ASN A 8 16.27 1.54 -0.52
N VAL A 9 16.31 0.24 -0.80
CA VAL A 9 15.89 -0.31 -2.10
C VAL A 9 14.40 -0.08 -2.31
N PHE A 10 13.56 -0.41 -1.33
CA PHE A 10 12.12 -0.17 -1.38
C PHE A 10 11.80 1.29 -1.66
N GLU A 11 12.49 2.22 -1.00
CA GLU A 11 12.31 3.65 -1.25
C GLU A 11 12.66 4.03 -2.69
N LYS A 12 13.77 3.51 -3.24
CA LYS A 12 14.16 3.80 -4.63
C LYS A 12 13.11 3.29 -5.62
N VAL A 13 12.65 2.06 -5.45
CA VAL A 13 11.62 1.45 -6.33
C VAL A 13 10.29 2.19 -6.18
N ALA A 14 9.88 2.55 -4.96
CA ALA A 14 8.66 3.33 -4.72
C ALA A 14 8.73 4.71 -5.40
N LYS A 15 9.85 5.43 -5.25
CA LYS A 15 10.06 6.74 -5.90
C LYS A 15 10.03 6.64 -7.42
N ALA A 16 10.66 5.61 -8.00
CA ALA A 16 10.62 5.37 -9.45
C ALA A 16 9.19 5.13 -9.98
N ASN A 17 8.27 4.72 -9.11
CA ASN A 17 6.87 4.47 -9.42
C ASN A 17 5.92 5.56 -8.90
N ASN A 18 6.43 6.80 -8.79
CA ASN A 18 5.68 8.01 -8.42
C ASN A 18 5.10 8.02 -6.99
N PHE A 19 5.72 7.28 -6.06
CA PHE A 19 5.40 7.43 -4.65
C PHE A 19 6.33 8.46 -3.99
N GLU A 20 5.74 9.32 -3.17
CA GLU A 20 6.46 10.32 -2.38
C GLU A 20 6.64 9.85 -0.94
N LYS A 21 7.88 9.87 -0.43
CA LYS A 21 8.16 9.47 0.95
C LYS A 21 7.85 10.61 1.91
N ALA A 22 7.00 10.35 2.91
CA ALA A 22 6.74 11.27 4.01
C ALA A 22 6.40 10.51 5.30
N PHE A 23 6.75 11.05 6.47
CA PHE A 23 6.39 10.50 7.79
C PHE A 23 6.73 9.00 8.03
N GLY A 24 7.64 8.44 7.23
CA GLY A 24 8.02 7.02 7.27
C GLY A 24 7.10 6.07 6.49
N GLY A 25 6.25 6.59 5.61
CA GLY A 25 5.49 5.84 4.60
C GLY A 25 5.69 6.44 3.20
N TRP A 26 5.07 5.81 2.20
CA TRP A 26 5.12 6.25 0.81
C TRP A 26 3.71 6.54 0.30
N PHE A 27 3.50 7.74 -0.21
CA PHE A 27 2.21 8.28 -0.59
C PHE A 27 2.07 8.34 -2.09
N LYS A 28 0.87 8.03 -2.56
CA LYS A 28 0.41 8.33 -3.91
C LYS A 28 -1.03 8.83 -3.79
N GLU A 29 -1.37 9.93 -4.44
CA GLU A 29 -2.67 10.58 -4.21
C GLU A 29 -3.27 11.16 -5.48
N SER A 30 -4.59 11.35 -5.42
CA SER A 30 -5.41 12.05 -6.39
C SER A 30 -6.32 13.03 -5.66
N THR A 31 -7.19 13.70 -6.41
CA THR A 31 -8.28 14.51 -5.83
C THR A 31 -9.31 13.66 -5.07
N GLU A 32 -9.37 12.35 -5.31
CA GLU A 32 -10.36 11.45 -4.74
C GLU A 32 -9.83 10.57 -3.62
N CYS A 33 -8.56 10.13 -3.69
CA CYS A 33 -8.02 9.14 -2.78
C CYS A 33 -6.55 9.41 -2.42
N ILE A 34 -6.15 9.01 -1.22
CA ILE A 34 -4.75 8.94 -0.80
C ILE A 34 -4.43 7.46 -0.52
N VAL A 35 -3.42 6.94 -1.20
CA VAL A 35 -2.83 5.63 -0.96
C VAL A 35 -1.55 5.79 -0.15
N VAL A 36 -1.39 4.96 0.88
CA VAL A 36 -0.20 4.94 1.74
C VAL A 36 0.35 3.52 1.83
N LEU A 37 1.59 3.34 1.41
CA LEU A 37 2.38 2.13 1.65
C LEU A 37 3.16 2.29 2.96
N CYS A 38 3.04 1.31 3.85
CA CYS A 38 3.74 1.27 5.13
C CYS A 38 4.39 -0.09 5.35
N LEU A 39 5.71 -0.11 5.52
CA LEU A 39 6.42 -1.29 6.01
C LEU A 39 6.28 -1.38 7.53
N GLN A 40 5.54 -2.38 8.00
CA GLN A 40 5.39 -2.68 9.43
C GLN A 40 6.34 -3.82 9.80
N LYS A 41 7.30 -3.55 10.70
CA LYS A 41 8.22 -4.58 11.18
C LYS A 41 7.46 -5.60 12.02
N SER A 42 7.72 -6.89 11.81
CA SER A 42 7.22 -7.93 12.70
C SER A 42 7.95 -7.93 14.04
N ASN A 43 7.25 -8.26 15.12
CA ASN A 43 7.86 -8.51 16.42
C ASN A 43 8.27 -9.98 16.60
N PHE A 44 7.96 -10.86 15.65
CA PHE A 44 8.10 -12.32 15.76
C PHE A 44 9.15 -12.92 14.82
N GLY A 45 9.68 -12.14 13.88
CA GLY A 45 10.69 -12.59 12.91
C GLY A 45 11.31 -11.42 12.16
N ASP A 46 12.37 -11.68 11.40
CA ASP A 46 13.04 -10.67 10.59
C ASP A 46 12.32 -10.45 9.26
N TYR A 47 11.09 -9.94 9.32
CA TYR A 47 10.32 -9.60 8.12
C TYR A 47 9.51 -8.32 8.27
N TYR A 48 8.97 -7.83 7.15
CA TYR A 48 8.01 -6.75 7.08
C TYR A 48 6.66 -7.24 6.56
N GLU A 49 5.59 -6.65 7.08
CA GLU A 49 4.30 -6.63 6.40
C GLU A 49 4.17 -5.33 5.61
N LEU A 50 3.73 -5.41 4.35
CA LEU A 50 3.42 -4.23 3.56
C LEU A 50 1.94 -3.89 3.72
N ASN A 51 1.66 -2.94 4.60
CA ASN A 51 0.31 -2.40 4.77
C ASN A 51 0.03 -1.39 3.66
N ILE A 52 -1.07 -1.59 2.94
CA ILE A 52 -1.56 -0.70 1.89
C ILE A 52 -2.88 -0.10 2.38
N LYS A 53 -2.85 1.19 2.70
CA LYS A 53 -3.99 1.93 3.26
C LYS A 53 -4.52 2.89 2.22
N ILE A 54 -5.84 2.95 2.07
CA ILE A 54 -6.51 3.86 1.13
C ILE A 54 -7.48 4.72 1.93
N PHE A 55 -7.39 6.03 1.73
CA PHE A 55 -8.23 7.04 2.35
C PHE A 55 -9.03 7.74 1.25
N ILE A 56 -10.35 7.75 1.36
CA ILE A 56 -11.25 8.23 0.31
C ILE A 56 -11.76 9.61 0.71
N GLN A 57 -11.49 10.62 -0.10
CA GLN A 57 -11.94 11.99 0.16
C GLN A 57 -13.46 12.06 0.24
N GLY A 58 -13.98 12.72 1.27
CA GLY A 58 -15.41 12.85 1.55
C GLY A 58 -16.02 11.66 2.30
N MET A 59 -15.28 10.56 2.48
CA MET A 59 -15.78 9.38 3.19
C MET A 59 -16.06 9.73 4.65
N PHE A 60 -17.30 9.47 5.10
CA PHE A 60 -17.80 9.86 6.42
C PHE A 60 -17.61 11.37 6.73
N GLY A 61 -17.62 12.22 5.70
CA GLY A 61 -17.40 13.67 5.83
C GLY A 61 -15.92 14.07 6.03
N ASN A 62 -14.98 13.13 5.94
CA ASN A 62 -13.57 13.39 6.17
C ASN A 62 -12.90 14.07 4.95
N LYS A 63 -11.96 14.98 5.25
CA LYS A 63 -11.00 15.52 4.28
C LYS A 63 -9.60 15.10 4.70
N TYR A 64 -9.02 14.15 3.98
CA TYR A 64 -7.71 13.61 4.30
C TYR A 64 -6.60 14.47 3.71
N THR A 65 -5.52 14.65 4.46
CA THR A 65 -4.26 15.24 4.00
C THR A 65 -3.12 14.37 4.49
N ARG A 66 -1.98 14.40 3.79
CA ARG A 66 -0.79 13.64 4.20
C ARG A 66 -0.41 14.00 5.63
N SER A 67 -0.38 13.00 6.51
CA SER A 67 -0.03 13.20 7.90
C SER A 67 0.66 11.97 8.48
N LYS A 68 1.36 12.18 9.60
CA LYS A 68 1.95 11.09 10.38
C LYS A 68 0.89 10.10 10.88
N ASP A 69 -0.32 10.57 11.14
CA ASP A 69 -1.40 9.73 11.67
C ASP A 69 -1.95 8.75 10.63
N LEU A 70 -2.01 9.14 9.34
CA LEU A 70 -2.35 8.21 8.25
C LEU A 70 -1.35 7.05 8.17
N VAL A 71 -0.06 7.32 8.40
CA VAL A 71 0.99 6.29 8.40
C VAL A 71 0.92 5.42 9.66
N LYS A 72 0.80 6.03 10.84
CA LYS A 72 1.08 5.37 12.13
C LYS A 72 -0.14 4.91 12.92
N LYS A 73 -1.29 5.57 12.78
CA LYS A 73 -2.47 5.34 13.65
C LYS A 73 -3.68 4.84 12.88
N ASN A 74 -4.00 5.45 11.74
CA ASN A 74 -5.21 5.13 11.01
C ASN A 74 -5.03 3.85 10.17
N VAL A 75 -6.10 3.08 10.01
CA VAL A 75 -6.11 1.84 9.21
C VAL A 75 -6.39 2.12 7.73
N GLY A 76 -7.07 3.23 7.41
CA GLY A 76 -7.60 3.50 6.08
C GLY A 76 -9.09 3.16 6.01
N ASP A 77 -9.80 3.76 5.05
CA ASP A 77 -11.17 3.37 4.72
C ASP A 77 -11.18 2.00 4.03
N VAL A 78 -10.11 1.73 3.26
CA VAL A 78 -9.80 0.41 2.73
C VAL A 78 -8.38 0.03 3.14
N PHE A 79 -8.20 -1.22 3.53
CA PHE A 79 -6.93 -1.77 3.96
C PHE A 79 -6.68 -3.11 3.27
N THR A 80 -5.47 -3.30 2.76
CA THR A 80 -5.01 -4.58 2.24
C THR A 80 -3.49 -4.74 2.44
N ARG A 81 -2.97 -5.91 2.06
CA ARG A 81 -1.55 -6.24 2.07
C ARG A 81 -1.09 -6.79 0.73
N GLN A 82 0.21 -6.99 0.60
CA GLN A 82 0.82 -7.69 -0.53
C GLN A 82 0.23 -9.12 -0.70
N PRO A 83 0.15 -9.64 -1.93
CA PRO A 83 -0.17 -11.04 -2.17
C PRO A 83 0.84 -11.98 -1.50
N SER A 84 0.38 -13.17 -1.09
CA SER A 84 1.21 -14.18 -0.42
C SER A 84 2.44 -14.58 -1.23
N ASP A 85 2.35 -14.56 -2.56
CA ASP A 85 3.44 -14.95 -3.47
C ASP A 85 4.67 -14.06 -3.35
N TYR A 86 4.48 -12.83 -2.84
CA TYR A 86 5.51 -11.83 -2.61
C TYR A 86 5.95 -11.72 -1.14
N SER A 87 5.40 -12.54 -0.25
CA SER A 87 5.77 -12.54 1.19
C SER A 87 7.27 -12.74 1.40
N ASN A 88 7.88 -13.66 0.66
CA ASN A 88 9.32 -13.96 0.73
C ASN A 88 10.24 -12.76 0.38
N VAL A 89 9.74 -11.76 -0.36
CA VAL A 89 10.53 -10.56 -0.70
C VAL A 89 10.74 -9.69 0.52
N LEU A 90 9.75 -9.68 1.41
CA LEU A 90 9.70 -8.89 2.64
C LEU A 90 10.20 -9.67 3.86
N ASP A 91 10.48 -10.97 3.69
CA ASP A 91 10.95 -11.89 4.71
C ASP A 91 12.45 -12.17 4.58
N PHE A 92 13.22 -11.74 5.58
CA PHE A 92 14.67 -11.88 5.64
C PHE A 92 15.10 -13.13 6.42
N ASP A 93 14.19 -13.80 7.13
CA ASP A 93 14.44 -15.14 7.69
C ASP A 93 14.55 -16.17 6.55
N ILE A 94 13.95 -15.87 5.38
CA ILE A 94 14.11 -16.65 4.16
C ILE A 94 15.39 -16.23 3.42
N SER A 95 16.35 -17.14 3.33
CA SER A 95 17.58 -16.93 2.56
C SER A 95 17.27 -16.67 1.08
N MET A 96 17.78 -15.56 0.56
CA MET A 96 17.64 -15.14 -0.83
C MET A 96 18.83 -14.27 -1.20
N ASP A 97 19.36 -14.46 -2.41
CA ASP A 97 20.34 -13.56 -3.00
C ASP A 97 19.79 -12.12 -3.09
N ASP A 98 20.65 -11.13 -2.87
CA ASP A 98 20.26 -9.73 -2.79
C ASP A 98 19.79 -9.20 -4.14
N GLY A 99 20.46 -9.58 -5.23
CA GLY A 99 20.04 -9.24 -6.59
C GLY A 99 18.67 -9.83 -6.90
N LYS A 100 18.45 -11.10 -6.56
CA LYS A 100 17.16 -11.77 -6.72
C LYS A 100 16.04 -11.14 -5.88
N ARG A 101 16.35 -10.67 -4.67
CA ARG A 101 15.38 -9.97 -3.82
C ARG A 101 14.97 -8.63 -4.42
N ILE A 102 15.93 -7.90 -5.00
CA ILE A 102 15.66 -6.64 -5.72
C ILE A 102 14.76 -6.89 -6.93
N GLU A 103 15.10 -7.87 -7.78
CA GLU A 103 14.31 -8.23 -8.97
C GLU A 103 12.86 -8.60 -8.61
N LYS A 104 12.67 -9.38 -7.55
CA LYS A 104 11.33 -9.73 -7.07
C LYS A 104 10.58 -8.54 -6.47
N LEU A 105 11.28 -7.62 -5.81
CA LEU A 105 10.67 -6.39 -5.31
C LEU A 105 10.21 -5.49 -6.46
N GLU A 106 11.01 -5.36 -7.51
CA GLU A 106 10.61 -4.64 -8.72
C GLU A 106 9.40 -5.31 -9.40
N SER A 107 9.36 -6.64 -9.40
CA SER A 107 8.22 -7.41 -9.90
C SER A 107 6.96 -7.20 -9.06
N LEU A 108 7.07 -7.19 -7.72
CA LEU A 108 5.97 -6.82 -6.81
C LEU A 108 5.40 -5.44 -7.15
N PHE A 109 6.28 -4.46 -7.42
CA PHE A 109 5.84 -3.13 -7.81
C PHE A 109 5.13 -3.13 -9.17
N ARG A 110 5.75 -3.73 -10.18
CA ARG A 110 5.26 -3.76 -11.57
C ARG A 110 3.93 -4.51 -11.71
N GLU A 111 3.81 -5.65 -11.04
CA GLU A 111 2.71 -6.60 -11.28
C GLU A 111 1.55 -6.40 -10.30
N PHE A 112 1.80 -5.84 -9.12
CA PHE A 112 0.78 -5.65 -8.10
C PHE A 112 0.67 -4.20 -7.64
N ILE A 113 1.70 -3.62 -7.01
CA ILE A 113 1.54 -2.33 -6.32
C ILE A 113 1.12 -1.23 -7.30
N VAL A 114 1.76 -1.10 -8.46
CA VAL A 114 1.45 -0.04 -9.41
C VAL A 114 0.05 -0.21 -10.00
N PRO A 115 -0.30 -1.35 -10.65
CA PRO A 115 -1.65 -1.54 -11.20
C PRO A 115 -2.75 -1.39 -10.13
N PHE A 116 -2.53 -1.95 -8.94
CA PHE A 116 -3.48 -1.86 -7.83
C PHE A 116 -3.67 -0.41 -7.37
N THR A 117 -2.58 0.31 -7.12
CA THR A 117 -2.66 1.65 -6.55
C THR A 117 -3.17 2.67 -7.57
N ASP A 118 -2.90 2.50 -8.87
CA ASP A 118 -3.44 3.36 -9.92
C ASP A 118 -4.98 3.29 -9.98
N LEU A 119 -5.56 2.09 -9.86
CA LEU A 119 -7.01 1.93 -9.74
C LEU A 119 -7.53 2.50 -8.40
N ALA A 120 -6.82 2.24 -7.30
CA ALA A 120 -7.21 2.69 -5.97
C ALA A 120 -7.14 4.22 -5.77
N LEU A 121 -6.61 4.96 -6.74
CA LEU A 121 -6.62 6.42 -6.76
C LEU A 121 -7.97 7.02 -7.20
N SER A 122 -8.98 6.21 -7.52
CA SER A 122 -10.32 6.69 -7.86
C SER A 122 -11.41 5.89 -7.16
N ARG A 123 -12.55 6.53 -6.87
CA ARG A 123 -13.74 5.86 -6.33
C ARG A 123 -14.27 4.81 -7.29
N LEU A 124 -14.19 5.07 -8.61
CA LEU A 124 -14.56 4.10 -9.64
C LEU A 124 -13.65 2.87 -9.58
N GLY A 125 -12.33 3.07 -9.59
CA GLY A 125 -11.37 1.97 -9.53
C GLY A 125 -11.46 1.17 -8.22
N LEU A 126 -11.81 1.80 -7.09
CA LEU A 126 -12.13 1.07 -5.87
C LEU A 126 -13.37 0.16 -6.01
N ARG A 127 -14.40 0.60 -6.72
CA ARG A 127 -15.56 -0.27 -7.01
C ARG A 127 -15.17 -1.43 -7.92
N GLU A 128 -14.30 -1.21 -8.90
CA GLU A 128 -13.79 -2.26 -9.80
C GLU A 128 -12.95 -3.29 -9.03
N LEU A 129 -11.99 -2.83 -8.24
CA LEU A 129 -11.18 -3.69 -7.37
C LEU A 129 -12.04 -4.54 -6.42
N ALA A 130 -13.13 -3.96 -5.89
CA ALA A 130 -14.06 -4.69 -5.03
C ALA A 130 -14.88 -5.73 -5.81
N LYS A 131 -15.33 -5.39 -7.02
CA LYS A 131 -16.05 -6.31 -7.92
C LYS A 131 -15.19 -7.50 -8.32
N GLU A 132 -13.89 -7.29 -8.51
CA GLU A 132 -12.91 -8.33 -8.82
C GLU A 132 -12.42 -9.11 -7.59
N GLY A 133 -12.90 -8.77 -6.38
CA GLY A 133 -12.48 -9.42 -5.14
C GLY A 133 -11.04 -9.12 -4.72
N LYS A 134 -10.42 -8.07 -5.28
CA LYS A 134 -9.05 -7.64 -4.94
C LYS A 134 -8.98 -6.86 -3.63
N ILE A 135 -10.09 -6.25 -3.23
CA ILE A 135 -10.26 -5.59 -1.93
C ILE A 135 -11.59 -6.00 -1.31
N PHE A 136 -11.65 -5.93 0.01
CA PHE A 136 -12.88 -6.03 0.76
C PHE A 136 -13.34 -4.64 1.19
N LEU A 137 -14.53 -4.23 0.76
CA LEU A 137 -15.17 -2.99 1.21
C LEU A 137 -16.08 -3.29 2.39
N LEU A 138 -15.84 -2.65 3.53
CA LEU A 138 -16.77 -2.68 4.65
C LEU A 138 -18.12 -2.10 4.22
N PRO A 139 -19.26 -2.57 4.78
CA PRO A 139 -20.60 -2.13 4.37
C PRO A 139 -20.76 -0.60 4.33
N ALA A 140 -20.29 0.10 5.37
CA ALA A 140 -20.36 1.56 5.45
C ALA A 140 -19.52 2.27 4.37
N VAL A 141 -18.37 1.70 3.99
CA VAL A 141 -17.51 2.23 2.92
C VAL A 141 -18.17 2.03 1.56
N LYS A 142 -18.81 0.87 1.34
CA LYS A 142 -19.55 0.57 0.12
C LYS A 142 -20.75 1.53 -0.07
N GLU A 143 -21.49 1.78 1.00
CA GLU A 143 -22.57 2.77 1.02
C GLU A 143 -22.05 4.19 0.78
N GLY A 144 -21.00 4.59 1.50
CA GLY A 144 -20.35 5.89 1.31
C GLY A 144 -19.84 6.11 -0.11
N LEU A 145 -19.26 5.09 -0.74
CA LEU A 145 -18.87 5.15 -2.15
C LEU A 145 -20.08 5.37 -3.06
N THR A 146 -21.25 4.82 -2.75
CA THR A 146 -22.48 5.04 -3.54
C THR A 146 -23.00 6.46 -3.38
N ILE A 147 -22.87 7.06 -2.20
CA ILE A 147 -23.28 8.46 -1.95
C ILE A 147 -22.33 9.45 -2.63
N LEU A 148 -21.03 9.12 -2.69
CA LEU A 148 -19.97 9.94 -3.28
C LEU A 148 -19.87 9.79 -4.81
N SER A 149 -20.80 9.06 -5.46
CA SER A 149 -20.83 8.83 -6.91
C SER A 149 -21.16 10.08 -7.70
#